data_AF-A0A0N4TAJ9-F1
#
_entry.id   AF-A0A0N4TAJ9-F1
#
_cell.length_a   1.000
_cell.length_b   1.000
_cell.length_c   1.000
_cell.angle_alpha   90.00
_cell.angle_beta   90.00
_cell.angle_gamma   90.00
#
_symmetry.space_group_name_H-M   'P 1'
#
loop_
_entity.id
_entity.type
_entity.pdbx_description
1 polymer ?
#
loop_
_entity_poly.entity_id
_entity_poly.type
_entity_poly.pdbx_seq_one_letter_code
_entity_poly.pdbx_strand_id
1 'polypeptide(L)'
;MINGDILSPLQHIYYEGCNADQKLNALVKKMRKRGYLLARAFYHADESFTPKSSIRLAIQSEMSYDELMTFVATVREEIFN
;
A
#
# COMPACT_ATOMS: atom_id res chain seq x y z
N MET A 1 2.88 -0.89 8.68
CA MET A 1 3.30 0.51 8.97
C MET A 1 3.28 1.28 7.65
N ILE A 2 2.62 2.44 7.58
CA ILE A 2 2.71 3.33 6.39
C ILE A 2 3.92 4.23 6.63
N ASN A 3 4.95 4.13 5.79
CA ASN A 3 6.17 4.94 5.90
C ASN A 3 6.39 5.72 4.59
N GLY A 4 6.50 7.03 4.71
CA GLY A 4 6.74 8.01 3.65
C GLY A 4 6.70 9.42 4.26
N ASP A 5 7.37 10.39 3.66
CA ASP A 5 7.18 11.80 4.03
C ASP A 5 5.69 12.11 3.92
N ILE A 6 5.07 12.73 4.93
CA ILE A 6 3.63 13.06 4.94
C ILE A 6 3.22 13.85 3.69
N LEU A 7 4.17 14.59 3.09
CA LEU A 7 3.97 15.39 1.89
C LEU A 7 4.36 14.68 0.59
N SER A 8 4.87 13.44 0.66
CA SER A 8 5.18 12.66 -0.54
C SER A 8 3.89 12.22 -1.24
N PRO A 9 3.71 12.51 -2.54
CA PRO A 9 2.59 12.00 -3.32
C PRO A 9 2.66 10.47 -3.48
N LEU A 10 3.80 9.87 -3.16
CA LEU A 10 4.04 8.43 -3.14
C LEU A 10 4.18 7.95 -1.69
N GLN A 11 3.23 7.14 -1.23
CA GLN A 11 3.24 6.49 0.07
C GLN A 11 3.46 4.98 -0.09
N HIS A 12 4.01 4.34 0.93
CA HIS A 12 4.23 2.89 0.93
C HIS A 12 3.52 2.21 2.09
N ILE A 13 2.80 1.12 1.81
CA ILE A 13 2.29 0.20 2.82
C ILE A 13 3.30 -0.94 2.96
N TYR A 14 3.89 -1.08 4.15
CA TYR A 14 4.77 -2.18 4.51
C TYR A 14 4.08 -3.15 5.46
N TYR A 15 4.40 -4.43 5.30
CA TYR A 15 4.11 -5.48 6.29
C TYR A 15 5.39 -5.83 7.03
N GLU A 16 5.35 -5.80 8.36
CA GLU A 16 6.48 -6.22 9.19
C GLU A 16 6.18 -7.62 9.75
N GLY A 17 7.02 -8.59 9.41
CA GLY A 17 6.84 -9.99 9.80
C GLY A 17 7.07 -10.97 8.65
N CYS A 18 6.92 -12.26 8.95
CA CYS A 18 7.07 -13.34 7.99
C CYS A 18 6.00 -13.26 6.89
N ASN A 19 6.30 -13.75 5.68
CA ASN A 19 5.35 -13.87 4.57
C ASN A 19 4.76 -12.53 4.06
N ALA A 20 5.54 -11.45 4.12
CA ALA A 20 5.12 -10.12 3.68
C ALA A 20 4.48 -10.11 2.29
N ASP A 21 5.04 -10.85 1.32
CA ASP A 21 4.48 -10.88 -0.04
C ASP A 21 3.10 -11.52 -0.12
N GLN A 22 2.86 -12.61 0.62
CA GLN A 22 1.54 -13.25 0.65
C GLN A 22 0.50 -12.32 1.27
N LYS A 23 0.85 -11.64 2.38
CA LYS A 23 -0.05 -10.70 3.06
C LYS A 23 -0.36 -9.48 2.20
N LEU A 24 0.65 -8.90 1.55
CA LEU A 24 0.46 -7.75 0.66
C LEU A 24 -0.32 -8.14 -0.60
N ASN A 25 -0.08 -9.33 -1.18
CA ASN A 25 -0.88 -9.84 -2.30
C ASN A 25 -2.34 -10.08 -1.90
N ALA A 26 -2.60 -10.59 -0.68
CA ALA A 26 -3.95 -10.78 -0.17
C ALA A 26 -4.67 -9.42 0.05
N LEU A 27 -3.97 -8.43 0.59
CA LEU A 27 -4.50 -7.07 0.76
C LEU A 27 -4.90 -6.45 -0.57
N VAL A 28 -4.06 -6.55 -1.60
CA VAL A 28 -4.41 -6.08 -2.97
C VAL A 28 -5.70 -6.73 -3.47
N LYS A 29 -5.87 -8.04 -3.27
CA LYS A 29 -7.10 -8.76 -3.65
C LYS A 29 -8.33 -8.29 -2.87
N LYS A 30 -8.20 -8.08 -1.55
CA LYS A 30 -9.28 -7.58 -0.69
C LYS A 30 -9.71 -6.18 -1.13
N MET A 31 -8.76 -5.27 -1.31
CA MET A 31 -9.00 -3.88 -1.72
C MET A 31 -9.62 -3.80 -3.13
N ARG A 32 -9.21 -4.67 -4.06
CA ARG A 32 -9.85 -4.78 -5.39
C ARG A 32 -11.34 -5.10 -5.31
N LYS A 33 -11.74 -5.99 -4.38
CA LYS A 33 -13.16 -6.31 -4.17
C LYS A 33 -13.96 -5.12 -3.61
N ARG A 34 -13.28 -4.20 -2.91
CA ARG A 34 -13.84 -2.95 -2.38
C ARG A 34 -13.81 -1.80 -3.40
N GLY A 35 -13.38 -2.06 -4.65
CA GLY A 35 -13.33 -1.06 -5.72
C GLY A 35 -12.01 -0.27 -5.81
N TYR A 36 -11.02 -0.58 -4.97
CA TYR A 36 -9.72 0.11 -4.98
C TYR A 36 -8.68 -0.67 -5.80
N LEU A 37 -8.01 0.03 -6.71
CA LEU A 37 -6.89 -0.54 -7.46
C LEU A 37 -5.56 -0.21 -6.76
N LEU A 38 -4.91 -1.23 -6.20
CA LEU A 38 -3.60 -1.10 -5.57
C LEU A 38 -2.52 -1.83 -6.37
N ALA A 39 -1.33 -1.23 -6.46
CA ALA A 39 -0.18 -1.78 -7.16
C ALA A 39 0.90 -2.27 -6.19
N ARG A 40 1.41 -3.48 -6.43
CA ARG A 40 2.56 -4.02 -5.71
C ARG A 40 3.83 -3.30 -6.16
N ALA A 41 4.70 -2.97 -5.21
CA ALA A 41 6.05 -2.53 -5.50
C ALA A 41 6.89 -3.77 -5.82
N PHE A 42 7.38 -3.87 -7.05
CA PHE A 42 8.40 -4.83 -7.45
C PHE A 42 9.68 -4.07 -7.71
N TYR A 43 10.79 -4.66 -7.29
CA TYR A 43 12.12 -4.09 -7.40
C TYR A 43 12.98 -5.06 -8.20
N HIS A 44 13.87 -4.54 -9.04
CA HIS A 44 14.72 -5.37 -9.88
C HIS A 44 15.85 -6.01 -9.05
N ALA A 45 16.30 -7.19 -9.46
CA ALA A 45 17.38 -7.91 -8.77
C ALA A 45 18.72 -7.12 -8.77
N ASP A 46 18.88 -6.20 -9.72
CA ASP A 46 20.08 -5.38 -9.90
C ASP A 46 20.09 -4.11 -9.05
N GLU A 47 19.07 -3.88 -8.21
CA GLU A 47 19.02 -2.72 -7.34
C GLU A 47 20.00 -2.84 -6.17
N SER A 48 20.77 -1.78 -5.93
CA SER A 48 21.84 -1.73 -4.94
C SER A 48 21.36 -1.70 -3.48
N PHE A 49 20.04 -1.71 -3.25
CA PHE A 49 19.42 -1.69 -1.93
C PHE A 49 18.54 -2.92 -1.75
N THR A 50 18.51 -3.48 -0.53
CA THR A 50 17.62 -4.59 -0.21
C THR A 50 16.17 -4.14 -0.35
N PRO A 51 15.42 -4.65 -1.34
CA PRO A 51 14.09 -4.12 -1.57
C PRO A 51 13.12 -4.64 -0.52
N LYS A 52 12.43 -3.73 0.17
CA LYS A 52 11.38 -4.09 1.14
C LYS A 52 10.05 -4.20 0.42
N SER A 53 9.47 -5.40 0.41
CA SER A 53 8.15 -5.65 -0.18
C SER A 53 7.11 -4.67 0.35
N SER A 54 6.44 -3.98 -0.56
CA SER A 54 5.43 -2.96 -0.24
C SER A 54 4.33 -2.86 -1.29
N ILE A 55 3.28 -2.12 -0.95
CA ILE A 55 2.31 -1.59 -1.92
C ILE A 55 2.64 -0.11 -2.09
N ARG A 56 2.74 0.35 -3.34
CA ARG A 56 2.87 1.78 -3.66
C ARG A 56 1.49 2.39 -3.75
N LEU A 57 1.31 3.50 -3.07
CA LEU A 57 0.13 4.35 -3.12
C LEU A 57 0.55 5.65 -3.80
N ALA A 58 -0.04 5.93 -4.95
CA ALA A 58 0.06 7.24 -5.58
C ALA A 58 -1.25 7.98 -5.31
N ILE A 59 -1.18 9.07 -4.55
CA ILE A 59 -2.35 9.92 -4.31
C ILE A 59 -2.45 10.88 -5.49
N GLN A 60 -3.56 10.80 -6.24
CA GLN A 60 -3.83 11.74 -7.32
C GLN A 60 -4.31 13.07 -6.74
N SER A 61 -3.92 14.19 -7.34
CA SER A 61 -4.27 15.54 -6.90
C SER A 61 -5.77 15.83 -6.85
N GLU A 62 -6.58 15.02 -7.54
CA GLU A 62 -8.03 15.14 -7.62
C GLU A 62 -8.76 14.37 -6.49
N MET A 63 -8.05 13.56 -5.70
CA MET A 63 -8.63 12.83 -4.58
C MET A 63 -8.95 13.79 -3.43
N SER A 64 -10.22 13.84 -3.04
CA SER A 64 -10.64 14.64 -1.89
C SER A 64 -10.12 14.06 -0.57
N TYR A 65 -10.09 14.91 0.47
CA TYR A 65 -9.70 14.48 1.81
C TYR A 65 -10.59 13.34 2.34
N ASP A 66 -11.91 13.40 2.10
CA ASP A 66 -12.85 12.39 2.57
C ASP A 66 -12.65 11.04 1.87
N GLU A 67 -12.35 11.06 0.56
CA GLU A 67 -12.00 9.85 -0.19
C GLU A 67 -10.70 9.23 0.33
N LEU A 68 -9.69 10.06 0.61
CA LEU A 68 -8.41 9.61 1.18
C LEU A 68 -8.63 8.99 2.56
N MET A 69 -9.41 9.62 3.43
CA MET A 69 -9.68 9.11 4.77
C MET A 69 -10.51 7.81 4.74
N THR A 70 -11.48 7.73 3.83
CA THR A 70 -12.27 6.50 3.59
C THR A 70 -11.39 5.35 3.09
N PHE A 71 -10.47 5.66 2.18
CA PHE A 71 -9.47 4.70 1.70
C PHE A 71 -8.58 4.19 2.86
N VAL A 72 -8.03 5.10 3.68
CA VAL A 72 -7.19 4.74 4.84
C VAL A 72 -7.96 3.88 5.84
N ALA A 73 -9.22 4.22 6.13
CA ALA A 73 -10.07 3.43 7.02
C ALA A 73 -10.28 2.01 6.48
N THR A 74 -10.58 1.87 5.19
CA THR A 74 -10.79 0.58 4.53
C THR A 74 -9.52 -0.28 4.55
N VAL A 75 -8.34 0.29 4.30
CA VAL A 75 -7.06 -0.43 4.40
C VAL A 75 -6.84 -0.95 5.81
N ARG A 76 -7.12 -0.14 6.84
CA ARG A 76 -6.98 -0.56 8.25
C ARG A 76 -7.93 -1.70 8.57
N GLU A 77 -9.19 -1.60 8.18
CA GLU A 77 -10.18 -2.67 8.36
C GLU A 77 -9.68 -3.99 7.76
N GLU A 78 -9.21 -3.97 6.51
CA GLU A 78 -8.78 -5.20 5.81
C GLU A 78 -7.45 -5.79 6.32
N ILE A 79 -6.64 -5.01 7.05
CA ILE A 79 -5.41 -5.49 7.70
C ILE A 79 -5.71 -6.15 9.05
N PHE A 80 -6.67 -5.61 9.81
CA PHE A 80 -7.00 -6.08 11.16
C PHE A 80 -8.16 -7.09 11.20
N ASN A 81 -8.88 -7.29 10.10
CA ASN A 81 -9.82 -8.41 9.86
C ASN A 81 -9.17 -9.60 9.15
#